data_AF-A0AAV6LYK1-F1
#
_entry.id   AF-A0AAV6LYK1-F1
#
_cell.length_a   1.000
_cell.length_b   1.000
_cell.length_c   1.000
_cell.angle_alpha   90.00
_cell.angle_beta   90.00
_cell.angle_gamma   90.00
#
_symmetry.space_group_name_H-M   'P 1'
#
loop_
_entity.id
_entity.type
_entity.pdbx_description
1 polymer ?
#
loop_
_entity_poly.entity_id
_entity_poly.type
_entity_poly.pdbx_seq_one_letter_code
_entity_poly.pdbx_strand_id
1 'polypeptide(L)'
;MEISHKKCSSQKEEDGQAITQMWKYTFGFTELAAIKCIIDLKIADIIEGNGSPMTLAELSTTLNCSSTLLYRIMRFLIHRGIFREETTAESHIGYAHTPLSRLLATNVENSMAPMILFKISPVMLAPWQCLSAHLKNSDTSPFEIAHGKDIWSYAAANPEYNVLCNEAMACTARVTTSAILEGCGDIFDGVGCLVDVGGGNGSTLSILVKACPWMRGINFDLPHVVSASLEYDNVQHVAGDMFDFVPKADVAFLKKSVEYSISCHSIDFVVALAGDDLRSEKATMPKKMGVNSKAEAARERKSAVETERKERETREKVDQYWKEAEGPKSRAAKKREDESEKRAEAAARKAEARRLAEQEEKELEKAMKKPDKKANRVSIPVPKVTELELRKRREEEQAELLRKAEEAKKRQSRTAAEEEYERMVLVTNTNRDDSIIEARTLEDAIAQISVADNLPVDRHPERRLKASFKAFEEAELPRLKEEKPGLTHNQYKDMIWKLWKKSPDNPLNQVAAE
;
A
#
# COMPACT_ATOMS: atom_id res chain seq x y z
N MET A 1 6.95 20.52 -35.06
CA MET A 1 8.05 20.15 -34.12
C MET A 1 7.83 20.71 -32.71
N GLU A 2 7.35 21.94 -32.54
CA GLU A 2 7.11 22.56 -31.21
C GLU A 2 6.09 21.82 -30.32
N ILE A 3 5.02 21.26 -30.89
CA ILE A 3 4.04 20.47 -30.13
C ILE A 3 4.69 19.20 -29.56
N SER A 4 5.60 18.56 -30.30
CA SER A 4 6.30 17.37 -29.84
C SER A 4 7.34 17.67 -28.76
N HIS A 5 7.99 18.85 -28.83
CA HIS A 5 8.92 19.31 -27.79
C HIS A 5 8.21 19.72 -26.49
N LYS A 6 7.07 20.44 -26.58
CA LYS A 6 6.24 20.74 -25.39
C LYS A 6 5.69 19.47 -24.74
N LYS A 7 5.24 18.49 -25.54
CA LYS A 7 4.75 17.20 -25.03
C LYS A 7 5.86 16.37 -24.37
N CYS A 8 7.08 16.39 -24.93
CA CYS A 8 8.25 15.72 -24.35
C CYS A 8 8.74 16.40 -23.05
N SER A 9 8.64 17.73 -22.95
CA SER A 9 8.94 18.48 -21.72
C SER A 9 7.91 18.20 -20.62
N SER A 10 6.62 18.19 -20.96
CA SER A 10 5.52 17.83 -20.04
C SER A 10 5.68 16.41 -19.51
N GLN A 11 5.99 15.45 -20.40
CA GLN A 11 6.15 14.06 -20.00
C GLN A 11 7.34 13.86 -19.03
N LYS A 12 8.47 14.54 -19.25
CA LYS A 12 9.62 14.46 -18.33
C LYS A 12 9.31 15.05 -16.96
N GLU A 13 8.51 16.11 -16.91
CA GLU A 13 8.04 16.70 -15.66
C GLU A 13 7.05 15.79 -14.93
N GLU A 14 6.11 15.19 -15.66
CA GLU A 14 5.19 14.16 -15.14
C GLU A 14 5.93 12.93 -14.61
N ASP A 15 6.92 12.42 -15.34
CA ASP A 15 7.75 11.29 -14.92
C ASP A 15 8.55 11.63 -13.65
N GLY A 16 9.10 12.85 -13.57
CA GLY A 16 9.80 13.34 -12.37
C GLY A 16 8.89 13.45 -11.15
N GLN A 17 7.65 13.93 -11.33
CA GLN A 17 6.64 13.96 -10.27
C GLN A 17 6.24 12.55 -9.85
N ALA A 18 6.08 11.62 -10.80
CA ALA A 18 5.73 10.23 -10.52
C ALA A 18 6.83 9.53 -9.71
N ILE A 19 8.12 9.74 -10.03
CA ILE A 19 9.24 9.22 -9.24
C ILE A 19 9.21 9.79 -7.81
N THR A 20 8.97 11.11 -7.67
CA THR A 20 8.87 11.76 -6.36
C THR A 20 7.72 11.18 -5.52
N GLN A 21 6.59 10.89 -6.16
CA GLN A 21 5.46 10.23 -5.49
C GLN A 21 5.80 8.78 -5.12
N MET A 22 6.54 8.05 -5.96
CA MET A 22 6.92 6.67 -5.68
C MET A 22 7.76 6.55 -4.41
N TRP A 23 8.65 7.52 -4.17
CA TRP A 23 9.43 7.58 -2.93
C TRP A 23 8.57 7.67 -1.67
N LYS A 24 7.37 8.28 -1.74
CA LYS A 24 6.44 8.31 -0.61
C LYS A 24 5.94 6.90 -0.26
N TYR A 25 5.72 6.04 -1.25
CA TYR A 25 5.34 4.65 -1.02
C TYR A 25 6.52 3.80 -0.56
N THR A 26 7.71 4.01 -1.14
CA THR A 26 8.94 3.33 -0.72
C THR A 26 9.27 3.58 0.76
N PHE A 27 9.11 4.81 1.22
CA PHE A 27 9.43 5.23 2.58
C PHE A 27 8.19 5.46 3.47
N GLY A 28 7.01 5.00 3.04
CA GLY A 28 5.75 5.24 3.75
C GLY A 28 5.72 4.71 5.19
N PHE A 29 6.53 3.69 5.49
CA PHE A 29 6.67 3.14 6.85
C PHE A 29 7.45 4.05 7.82
N THR A 30 8.14 5.08 7.33
CA THR A 30 9.06 5.89 8.14
C THR A 30 8.33 6.66 9.24
N GLU A 31 7.14 7.20 8.95
CA GLU A 31 6.33 7.91 9.93
C GLU A 31 5.88 6.98 11.07
N LEU A 32 5.38 5.78 10.71
CA LEU A 32 4.99 4.75 11.68
C LEU A 32 6.17 4.34 12.57
N ALA A 33 7.34 4.12 11.99
CA ALA A 33 8.55 3.75 12.72
C ALA A 33 9.01 4.88 13.68
N ALA A 34 8.95 6.14 13.24
CA ALA A 34 9.31 7.27 14.06
C ALA A 34 8.34 7.46 15.24
N ILE A 35 7.02 7.31 15.00
CA ILE A 35 6.02 7.35 16.08
C ILE A 35 6.20 6.20 17.06
N LYS A 36 6.47 4.98 16.57
CA LYS A 36 6.78 3.85 17.45
C LYS A 36 7.96 4.16 18.36
N CYS A 37 9.02 4.74 17.80
CA CYS A 37 10.21 5.11 18.55
C CYS A 37 9.89 6.11 19.68
N ILE A 38 9.04 7.11 19.43
CA ILE A 38 8.57 8.05 20.46
C ILE A 38 7.87 7.32 21.60
N ILE A 39 6.97 6.40 21.27
CA ILE A 39 6.17 5.64 22.25
C ILE A 39 7.08 4.70 23.06
N ASP A 40 7.94 3.92 22.39
CA ASP A 40 8.86 2.98 23.03
C ASP A 40 9.82 3.71 24.00
N LEU A 41 10.33 4.89 23.60
CA LEU A 41 11.24 5.71 24.39
C LEU A 41 10.51 6.63 25.39
N LYS A 42 9.18 6.65 25.38
CA LYS A 42 8.35 7.51 26.25
C LYS A 42 8.72 9.00 26.17
N ILE A 43 9.10 9.47 24.99
CA ILE A 43 9.56 10.86 24.79
C ILE A 43 8.46 11.85 25.15
N ALA A 44 7.21 11.54 24.78
CA ALA A 44 6.06 12.36 25.12
C ALA A 44 5.86 12.46 26.65
N ASP A 45 5.95 11.34 27.37
CA ASP A 45 5.80 11.34 28.83
C ASP A 45 6.92 12.12 29.54
N ILE A 46 8.15 12.02 29.04
CA ILE A 46 9.31 12.73 29.59
C ILE A 46 9.14 14.25 29.45
N ILE A 47 8.73 14.72 28.28
CA ILE A 47 8.50 16.15 28.04
C ILE A 47 7.32 16.66 28.88
N GLU A 48 6.21 15.90 28.97
CA GLU A 48 5.07 16.27 29.82
C GLU A 48 5.46 16.32 31.31
N GLY A 49 6.23 15.33 31.78
CA GLY A 49 6.71 15.26 33.17
C GLY A 49 7.67 16.40 33.56
N ASN A 50 8.41 16.95 32.59
CA ASN A 50 9.25 18.12 32.80
C ASN A 50 8.42 19.42 32.98
N GLY A 51 7.22 19.48 32.41
CA GLY A 51 6.31 20.64 32.50
C GLY A 51 6.74 21.87 31.67
N SER A 52 7.91 21.84 31.04
CA SER A 52 8.42 22.87 30.13
C SER A 52 9.15 22.25 28.92
N PRO A 53 9.40 23.03 27.84
CA PRO A 53 10.18 22.53 26.71
C PRO A 53 11.55 22.01 27.16
N MET A 54 11.97 20.85 26.64
CA MET A 54 13.26 20.22 26.99
C MET A 54 14.29 20.39 25.89
N THR A 55 15.50 20.82 26.23
CA THR A 55 16.59 20.90 25.26
C THR A 55 17.01 19.51 24.78
N LEU A 56 17.69 19.46 23.62
CA LEU A 56 18.24 18.22 23.10
C LEU A 56 19.21 17.53 24.08
N ALA A 57 20.02 18.32 24.80
CA ALA A 57 20.97 17.81 25.78
C ALA A 57 20.22 17.09 26.91
N GLU A 58 19.28 17.78 27.56
CA GLU A 58 18.48 17.23 28.66
C GLU A 58 17.71 15.98 28.25
N LEU A 59 17.04 16.02 27.08
CA LEU A 59 16.27 14.89 26.59
C LEU A 59 17.18 13.70 26.27
N SER A 60 18.34 13.92 25.63
CA SER A 60 19.29 12.85 25.32
C SER A 60 19.91 12.22 26.57
N THR A 61 20.19 13.02 27.60
CA THR A 61 20.68 12.55 28.90
C THR A 61 19.62 11.76 29.63
N THR A 62 18.37 12.23 29.65
CA THR A 62 17.24 11.54 30.29
C THR A 62 16.95 10.19 29.64
N LEU A 63 17.03 10.13 28.31
CA LEU A 63 16.83 8.90 27.53
C LEU A 63 18.06 7.98 27.50
N ASN A 64 19.22 8.46 27.97
CA ASN A 64 20.50 7.77 27.83
C ASN A 64 20.80 7.32 26.38
N CYS A 65 20.62 8.22 25.41
CA CYS A 65 20.78 7.92 23.98
C CYS A 65 21.68 8.92 23.25
N SER A 66 22.07 8.59 22.00
CA SER A 66 22.87 9.49 21.17
C SER A 66 22.11 10.78 20.82
N SER A 67 22.67 11.91 21.26
CA SER A 67 22.14 13.26 20.96
C SER A 67 22.00 13.50 19.45
N THR A 68 22.99 13.12 18.64
CA THR A 68 22.96 13.30 17.18
C THR A 68 21.85 12.48 16.50
N LEU A 69 21.61 11.24 16.95
CA LEU A 69 20.55 10.40 16.38
C LEU A 69 19.17 10.90 16.82
N LEU A 70 19.03 11.26 18.10
CA LEU A 70 17.80 11.85 18.64
C LEU A 70 17.43 13.13 17.90
N TYR A 71 18.40 14.02 17.66
CA TYR A 71 18.20 15.25 16.89
C TYR A 71 17.59 14.97 15.50
N ARG A 72 18.09 13.95 14.79
CA ARG A 72 17.56 13.60 13.46
C ARG A 72 16.11 13.14 13.51
N ILE A 73 15.75 12.36 14.52
CA ILE A 73 14.38 11.88 14.75
C ILE A 73 13.48 13.06 15.14
N MET A 74 13.89 13.86 16.14
CA MET A 74 13.11 15.02 16.59
C MET A 74 12.90 16.04 15.46
N ARG A 75 13.93 16.32 14.65
CA ARG A 75 13.80 17.19 13.48
C ARG A 75 12.77 16.67 12.47
N PHE A 76 12.75 15.36 12.22
CA PHE A 76 11.72 14.75 11.36
C PHE A 76 10.32 14.92 11.96
N LEU A 77 10.16 14.68 13.26
CA LEU A 77 8.88 14.79 13.96
C LEU A 77 8.36 16.22 14.04
N ILE A 78 9.25 17.20 14.22
CA ILE A 78 8.93 18.62 14.18
C ILE A 78 8.44 19.01 12.79
N HIS A 79 9.14 18.55 11.75
CA HIS A 79 8.72 18.79 10.36
C HIS A 79 7.34 18.18 10.06
N ARG A 80 6.98 17.08 10.74
CA ARG A 80 5.64 16.46 10.67
C ARG A 80 4.61 17.09 11.62
N GLY A 81 4.98 18.11 12.40
CA GLY A 81 4.09 18.80 13.34
C GLY A 81 3.73 17.98 14.58
N ILE A 82 4.42 16.86 14.83
CA ILE A 82 4.17 16.01 16.01
C ILE A 82 4.75 16.68 17.27
N PHE A 83 5.93 17.29 17.16
CA PHE A 83 6.51 18.16 18.18
C PHE A 83 6.74 19.55 17.58
N ARG A 84 7.05 20.53 18.42
CA ARG A 84 7.53 21.85 17.98
C ARG A 84 8.77 22.26 18.76
N GLU A 85 9.46 23.26 18.23
CA GLU A 85 10.51 23.96 18.97
C GLU A 85 9.91 25.17 19.68
N GLU A 86 10.36 25.42 20.90
CA GLU A 86 9.94 26.53 21.73
C GLU A 86 11.10 27.03 22.60
N THR A 87 11.17 28.34 22.83
CA THR A 87 12.22 28.93 23.64
C THR A 87 11.97 28.63 25.12
N THR A 88 12.97 28.06 25.80
CA THR A 88 12.93 27.79 27.24
C THR A 88 13.08 29.09 28.04
N ALA A 89 12.79 29.04 29.35
CA ALA A 89 13.00 30.18 30.25
C ALA A 89 14.46 30.70 30.26
N GLU A 90 15.40 29.81 29.96
CA GLU A 90 16.84 30.08 29.87
C GLU A 90 17.28 30.56 28.48
N SER A 91 16.32 30.89 27.60
CA SER A 91 16.57 31.34 26.21
C SER A 91 17.23 30.31 25.30
N HIS A 92 17.15 29.02 25.62
CA HIS A 92 17.56 27.92 24.73
C HIS A 92 16.40 27.40 23.89
N ILE A 93 16.67 26.73 22.78
CA ILE A 93 15.63 26.04 21.99
C ILE A 93 15.38 24.66 22.59
N GLY A 94 14.14 24.41 23.01
CA GLY A 94 13.68 23.12 23.53
C GLY A 94 12.55 22.51 22.68
N TYR A 95 12.31 21.23 22.88
CA TYR A 95 11.22 20.48 22.28
C TYR A 95 9.98 20.58 23.15
N ALA A 96 8.85 20.95 22.54
CA ALA A 96 7.57 21.11 23.20
C ALA A 96 6.46 20.32 22.50
N HIS A 97 5.43 19.99 23.27
CA HIS A 97 4.26 19.26 22.81
C HIS A 97 3.40 20.05 21.84
N THR A 98 3.00 19.44 20.72
CA THR A 98 1.79 19.83 19.96
C THR A 98 0.60 19.00 20.43
N PRO A 99 -0.65 19.31 20.00
CA PRO A 99 -1.79 18.45 20.29
C PRO A 99 -1.58 16.98 19.86
N LEU A 100 -0.84 16.73 18.77
CA LEU A 100 -0.56 15.37 18.30
C LEU A 100 0.36 14.59 19.24
N SER A 101 1.48 15.17 19.70
CA SER A 101 2.37 14.44 20.62
C SER A 101 1.75 14.22 21.99
N ARG A 102 0.84 15.08 22.45
CA ARG A 102 0.11 14.84 23.71
C ARG A 102 -0.72 13.55 23.65
N LEU A 103 -1.32 13.25 22.50
CA LEU A 103 -2.05 11.99 22.28
C LEU A 103 -1.15 10.74 22.32
N LEU A 104 0.18 10.90 22.33
CA LEU A 104 1.14 9.79 22.44
C LEU A 104 1.61 9.54 23.89
N ALA A 105 1.33 10.45 24.83
CA ALA A 105 1.68 10.25 26.23
C ALA A 105 0.80 9.16 26.86
N THR A 106 1.34 8.41 27.82
CA THR A 106 0.64 7.30 28.49
C THR A 106 -0.33 7.77 29.58
N ASN A 107 -0.09 8.94 30.18
CA ASN A 107 -0.87 9.47 31.30
C ASN A 107 -2.06 10.36 30.89
N VAL A 108 -2.41 10.41 29.61
CA VAL A 108 -3.57 11.16 29.14
C VAL A 108 -4.75 10.23 28.88
N GLU A 109 -5.94 10.64 29.30
CA GLU A 109 -7.17 9.85 29.19
C GLU A 109 -7.44 9.39 27.74
N ASN A 110 -7.17 10.27 26.77
CA ASN A 110 -7.39 10.00 25.35
C ASN A 110 -6.12 9.58 24.59
N SER A 111 -5.16 8.92 25.26
CA SER A 111 -3.95 8.42 24.61
C SER A 111 -4.27 7.46 23.46
N MET A 112 -3.70 7.72 22.29
CA MET A 112 -3.78 6.89 21.08
C MET A 112 -2.61 5.91 20.94
N ALA A 113 -1.63 5.96 21.85
CA ALA A 113 -0.45 5.10 21.79
C ALA A 113 -0.78 3.59 21.75
N PRO A 114 -1.74 3.04 22.54
CA PRO A 114 -2.08 1.63 22.48
C PRO A 114 -2.61 1.17 21.11
N MET A 115 -3.45 1.99 20.47
CA MET A 115 -3.98 1.70 19.14
C MET A 115 -2.86 1.71 18.08
N ILE A 116 -1.94 2.67 18.17
CA ILE A 116 -0.80 2.74 17.26
C ILE A 116 0.08 1.50 17.43
N LEU A 117 0.45 1.13 18.66
CA LEU A 117 1.25 -0.06 18.96
C LEU A 117 0.59 -1.36 18.46
N PHE A 118 -0.73 -1.48 18.62
CA PHE A 118 -1.48 -2.61 18.08
C PHE A 118 -1.38 -2.70 16.55
N LYS A 119 -1.66 -1.59 15.84
CA LYS A 119 -1.67 -1.57 14.36
C LYS A 119 -0.30 -1.80 13.75
N ILE A 120 0.77 -1.34 14.39
CA ILE A 120 2.15 -1.55 13.93
C ILE A 120 2.80 -2.83 14.48
N SER A 121 2.07 -3.62 15.28
CA SER A 121 2.59 -4.88 15.78
C SER A 121 2.92 -5.83 14.61
N PRO A 122 3.93 -6.70 14.75
CA PRO A 122 4.25 -7.68 13.70
C PRO A 122 3.05 -8.53 13.28
N VAL A 123 2.20 -8.89 14.25
CA VAL A 123 0.96 -9.67 14.02
C VAL A 123 -0.01 -8.90 13.11
N MET A 124 -0.18 -7.59 13.32
CA MET A 124 -1.07 -6.76 12.51
C MET A 124 -0.47 -6.30 11.19
N LEU A 125 0.86 -6.28 11.06
CA LEU A 125 1.55 -5.93 9.82
C LEU A 125 1.64 -7.12 8.83
N ALA A 126 1.75 -8.36 9.33
CA ALA A 126 1.87 -9.55 8.47
C ALA A 126 0.72 -9.73 7.45
N PRO A 127 -0.57 -9.53 7.79
CA PRO A 127 -1.69 -9.68 6.86
C PRO A 127 -1.61 -8.78 5.63
N TRP A 128 -0.97 -7.61 5.74
CA TRP A 128 -0.78 -6.69 4.61
C TRP A 128 0.12 -7.26 3.51
N GLN A 129 1.01 -8.20 3.87
CA GLN A 129 1.83 -8.92 2.90
C GLN A 129 1.05 -10.03 2.18
N CYS A 130 -0.09 -10.45 2.74
CA CYS A 130 -0.95 -11.51 2.22
C CYS A 130 -2.05 -11.00 1.27
N LEU A 131 -2.16 -9.70 1.02
CA LEU A 131 -3.20 -9.11 0.17
C LEU A 131 -3.23 -9.71 -1.24
N SER A 132 -2.07 -9.97 -1.84
CA SER A 132 -1.99 -10.56 -3.18
C SER A 132 -2.47 -12.02 -3.22
N ALA A 133 -2.32 -12.76 -2.11
CA ALA A 133 -2.83 -14.12 -1.96
C ALA A 133 -4.34 -14.12 -1.72
N HIS A 134 -4.83 -13.20 -0.88
CA HIS A 134 -6.26 -12.99 -0.64
C HIS A 134 -7.01 -12.62 -1.94
N LEU A 135 -6.47 -11.74 -2.76
CA LEU A 135 -7.07 -11.40 -4.06
C LEU A 135 -7.16 -12.60 -5.02
N LYS A 136 -6.30 -13.61 -4.85
CA LYS A 136 -6.34 -14.85 -5.64
C LYS A 136 -7.24 -15.92 -5.02
N ASN A 137 -7.57 -15.78 -3.73
CA ASN A 137 -8.37 -16.71 -2.96
C ASN A 137 -9.30 -15.94 -2.01
N SER A 138 -10.53 -15.68 -2.48
CA SER A 138 -11.50 -14.81 -1.83
C SER A 138 -12.03 -15.32 -0.50
N ASP A 139 -11.87 -16.60 -0.20
CA ASP A 139 -12.62 -17.27 0.87
C ASP A 139 -11.87 -17.26 2.21
N THR A 140 -10.64 -16.74 2.25
CA THR A 140 -9.80 -16.70 3.45
C THR A 140 -9.32 -15.28 3.71
N SER A 141 -9.50 -14.78 4.93
CA SER A 141 -9.08 -13.42 5.28
C SER A 141 -7.54 -13.26 5.20
N PRO A 142 -6.99 -12.06 4.91
CA PRO A 142 -5.54 -11.86 4.92
C PRO A 142 -4.89 -12.22 6.26
N PHE A 143 -5.62 -12.06 7.37
CA PHE A 143 -5.15 -12.44 8.70
C PHE A 143 -5.03 -13.96 8.85
N GLU A 144 -6.05 -14.71 8.42
CA GLU A 144 -6.00 -16.17 8.38
C GLU A 144 -4.91 -16.71 7.47
N ILE A 145 -4.66 -16.08 6.32
CA ILE A 145 -3.55 -16.48 5.43
C ILE A 145 -2.20 -16.32 6.14
N ALA A 146 -2.03 -15.24 6.91
CA ALA A 146 -0.78 -14.96 7.62
C ALA A 146 -0.57 -15.86 8.86
N HIS A 147 -1.64 -16.16 9.59
CA HIS A 147 -1.55 -16.76 10.94
C HIS A 147 -2.24 -18.11 11.10
N GLY A 148 -2.96 -18.58 10.08
CA GLY A 148 -3.68 -19.87 10.06
C GLY A 148 -4.95 -19.92 10.92
N LYS A 149 -5.36 -18.79 11.52
CA LYS A 149 -6.55 -18.64 12.37
C LYS A 149 -7.16 -17.26 12.14
N ASP A 150 -8.45 -17.10 12.42
CA ASP A 150 -9.05 -15.78 12.52
C ASP A 150 -8.46 -15.01 13.72
N ILE A 151 -8.65 -13.69 13.71
CA ILE A 151 -8.06 -12.79 14.72
C ILE A 151 -8.49 -13.11 16.15
N TRP A 152 -9.74 -13.53 16.36
CA TRP A 152 -10.29 -13.78 17.69
C TRP A 152 -9.76 -15.11 18.23
N SER A 153 -9.75 -16.16 17.40
CA SER A 153 -9.11 -17.42 17.73
C SER A 153 -7.60 -17.28 17.95
N TYR A 154 -6.95 -16.37 17.23
CA TYR A 154 -5.53 -16.05 17.44
C TYR A 154 -5.32 -15.31 18.77
N ALA A 155 -6.14 -14.30 19.09
CA ALA A 155 -6.07 -13.59 20.37
C ALA A 155 -6.31 -14.52 21.56
N ALA A 156 -7.33 -15.38 21.51
CA ALA A 156 -7.60 -16.36 22.54
C ALA A 156 -6.42 -17.33 22.78
N ALA A 157 -5.66 -17.64 21.73
CA ALA A 157 -4.49 -18.51 21.81
C ALA A 157 -3.19 -17.80 22.23
N ASN A 158 -3.14 -16.45 22.20
CA ASN A 158 -1.94 -15.65 22.41
C ASN A 158 -2.21 -14.53 23.44
N PRO A 159 -1.98 -14.77 24.75
CA PRO A 159 -2.34 -13.82 25.82
C PRO A 159 -1.71 -12.43 25.67
N GLU A 160 -0.44 -12.33 25.25
CA GLU A 160 0.24 -11.03 25.04
C GLU A 160 -0.44 -10.21 23.94
N TYR A 161 -0.83 -10.86 22.84
CA TYR A 161 -1.56 -10.20 21.76
C TYR A 161 -2.99 -9.83 22.18
N ASN A 162 -3.64 -10.66 22.98
CA ASN A 162 -4.96 -10.36 23.54
C ASN A 162 -4.93 -9.09 24.40
N VAL A 163 -3.93 -8.94 25.27
CA VAL A 163 -3.73 -7.71 26.07
C VAL A 163 -3.59 -6.50 25.15
N LEU A 164 -2.71 -6.57 24.14
CA LEU A 164 -2.51 -5.48 23.19
C LEU A 164 -3.79 -5.12 22.41
N CYS A 165 -4.56 -6.13 21.99
CA CYS A 165 -5.84 -5.94 21.32
C CYS A 165 -6.85 -5.23 22.23
N ASN A 166 -7.00 -5.71 23.48
CA ASN A 166 -7.92 -5.13 24.45
C ASN A 166 -7.56 -3.69 24.82
N GLU A 167 -6.28 -3.39 25.02
CA GLU A 167 -5.79 -2.02 25.28
C GLU A 167 -6.07 -1.08 24.11
N ALA A 168 -5.89 -1.56 22.87
CA ALA A 168 -6.22 -0.80 21.67
C ALA A 168 -7.72 -0.53 21.54
N MET A 169 -8.57 -1.54 21.77
CA MET A 169 -10.02 -1.36 21.76
C MET A 169 -10.49 -0.41 22.86
N ALA A 170 -9.93 -0.51 24.07
CA ALA A 170 -10.21 0.40 25.17
C ALA A 170 -9.77 1.85 24.86
N CYS A 171 -8.62 2.03 24.20
CA CYS A 171 -8.18 3.33 23.69
C CYS A 171 -9.22 3.95 22.75
N THR A 172 -9.66 3.22 21.72
CA THR A 172 -10.70 3.72 20.82
C THR A 172 -12.03 3.91 21.53
N ALA A 173 -12.37 3.09 22.54
CA ALA A 173 -13.56 3.28 23.36
C ALA A 173 -13.57 4.64 24.05
N ARG A 174 -12.46 5.05 24.68
CA ARG A 174 -12.35 6.37 25.34
C ARG A 174 -12.57 7.52 24.36
N VAL A 175 -11.81 7.55 23.27
CA VAL A 175 -11.89 8.64 22.28
C VAL A 175 -13.28 8.75 21.67
N THR A 176 -13.84 7.61 21.25
CA THR A 176 -15.15 7.55 20.61
C THR A 176 -16.28 7.92 21.55
N THR A 177 -16.31 7.34 22.75
CA THR A 177 -17.45 7.48 23.66
C THR A 177 -17.55 8.91 24.16
N SER A 178 -16.42 9.56 24.45
CA SER A 178 -16.39 10.97 24.80
C SER A 178 -16.96 11.85 23.69
N ALA A 179 -16.58 11.59 22.42
CA ALA A 179 -17.14 12.32 21.28
C ALA A 179 -18.65 12.10 21.09
N ILE A 180 -19.14 10.88 21.34
CA ILE A 180 -20.59 10.59 21.28
C ILE A 180 -21.34 11.34 22.38
N LEU A 181 -20.82 11.34 23.61
CA LEU A 181 -21.43 12.05 24.73
C LEU A 181 -21.46 13.57 24.50
N GLU A 182 -20.42 14.14 23.91
CA GLU A 182 -20.36 15.56 23.57
C GLU A 182 -21.28 15.95 22.40
N GLY A 183 -21.42 15.09 21.39
CA GLY A 183 -22.16 15.40 20.16
C GLY A 183 -23.64 14.99 20.16
N CYS A 184 -23.95 13.86 20.80
CA CYS A 184 -25.23 13.18 20.71
C CYS A 184 -25.62 12.52 22.07
N GLY A 185 -25.29 13.14 23.21
CA GLY A 185 -25.55 12.54 24.52
C GLY A 185 -27.04 12.30 24.82
N ASP A 186 -27.92 13.07 24.19
CA ASP A 186 -29.38 13.00 24.27
C ASP A 186 -29.97 11.68 23.74
N ILE A 187 -29.22 10.93 22.91
CA ILE A 187 -29.68 9.62 22.41
C ILE A 187 -29.85 8.59 23.52
N PHE A 188 -29.23 8.81 24.69
CA PHE A 188 -29.31 7.93 25.85
C PHE A 188 -30.42 8.34 26.84
N ASP A 189 -31.13 9.43 26.58
CA ASP A 189 -32.23 9.87 27.44
C ASP A 189 -33.38 8.86 27.43
N GLY A 190 -33.81 8.44 28.62
CA GLY A 190 -34.85 7.44 28.80
C GLY A 190 -34.41 5.98 28.62
N VAL A 191 -33.13 5.72 28.28
CA VAL A 191 -32.57 4.37 28.23
C VAL A 191 -32.31 3.86 29.65
N GLY A 192 -33.04 2.84 30.09
CA GLY A 192 -32.87 2.24 31.42
C GLY A 192 -31.80 1.15 31.47
N CYS A 193 -31.67 0.38 30.39
CA CYS A 193 -30.68 -0.69 30.27
C CYS A 193 -30.11 -0.75 28.85
N LEU A 194 -28.78 -0.71 28.74
CA LEU A 194 -28.06 -0.79 27.47
C LEU A 194 -27.11 -1.99 27.48
N VAL A 195 -27.16 -2.80 26.43
CA VAL A 195 -26.18 -3.88 26.19
C VAL A 195 -25.14 -3.43 25.18
N ASP A 196 -23.86 -3.51 25.53
CA ASP A 196 -22.73 -3.30 24.61
C ASP A 196 -22.28 -4.66 24.08
N VAL A 197 -22.58 -4.93 22.81
CA VAL A 197 -22.33 -6.22 22.15
C VAL A 197 -20.97 -6.16 21.47
N GLY A 198 -20.05 -7.04 21.90
CA GLY A 198 -18.63 -6.91 21.58
C GLY A 198 -17.97 -5.78 22.38
N GLY A 199 -18.43 -5.54 23.61
CA GLY A 199 -18.00 -4.42 24.45
C GLY A 199 -16.59 -4.57 25.05
N GLY A 200 -15.89 -5.67 24.75
CA GLY A 200 -14.53 -5.93 25.20
C GLY A 200 -14.43 -6.00 26.72
N ASN A 201 -13.48 -5.24 27.27
CA ASN A 201 -13.29 -5.15 28.71
C ASN A 201 -14.29 -4.21 29.44
N GLY A 202 -15.33 -3.72 28.74
CA GLY A 202 -16.36 -2.84 29.31
C GLY A 202 -15.98 -1.36 29.40
N SER A 203 -14.88 -0.93 28.76
CA SER A 203 -14.42 0.46 28.81
C SER A 203 -15.45 1.46 28.28
N THR A 204 -16.18 1.13 27.21
CA THR A 204 -17.23 2.00 26.66
C THR A 204 -18.33 2.22 27.70
N LEU A 205 -18.86 1.12 28.25
CA LEU A 205 -19.93 1.17 29.24
C LEU A 205 -19.52 1.88 30.52
N SER A 206 -18.28 1.70 31.00
CA SER A 206 -17.81 2.36 32.21
C SER A 206 -17.78 3.89 32.08
N ILE A 207 -17.63 4.42 30.87
CA ILE A 207 -17.71 5.86 30.57
C ILE A 207 -19.17 6.28 30.45
N LEU A 208 -19.98 5.51 29.71
CA LEU A 208 -21.40 5.81 29.49
C LEU A 208 -22.20 5.83 30.79
N VAL A 209 -22.05 4.82 31.67
CA VAL A 209 -22.81 4.79 32.94
C VAL A 209 -22.35 5.86 33.93
N LYS A 210 -21.11 6.36 33.81
CA LYS A 210 -20.64 7.52 34.59
C LYS A 210 -21.29 8.82 34.11
N ALA A 211 -21.45 8.97 32.79
CA ALA A 211 -22.08 10.16 32.19
C ALA A 211 -23.61 10.13 32.30
N CYS A 212 -24.21 8.92 32.28
CA CYS A 212 -25.64 8.67 32.37
C CYS A 212 -25.95 7.75 33.58
N PRO A 213 -25.94 8.27 34.83
CA PRO A 213 -26.02 7.43 36.04
C PRO A 213 -27.33 6.66 36.23
N TRP A 214 -28.39 7.01 35.49
CA TRP A 214 -29.67 6.30 35.52
C TRP A 214 -29.64 4.97 34.74
N MET A 215 -28.68 4.82 33.83
CA MET A 215 -28.59 3.68 32.92
C MET A 215 -27.83 2.52 33.57
N ARG A 216 -28.33 1.30 33.37
CA ARG A 216 -27.58 0.07 33.68
C ARG A 216 -26.94 -0.49 32.41
N GLY A 217 -25.66 -0.82 32.48
CA GLY A 217 -24.91 -1.42 31.38
C GLY A 217 -24.84 -2.95 31.48
N ILE A 218 -24.93 -3.63 30.35
CA ILE A 218 -24.57 -5.05 30.20
C ILE A 218 -23.40 -5.11 29.20
N ASN A 219 -22.19 -5.39 29.69
CA ASN A 219 -21.05 -5.64 28.81
C ASN A 219 -21.11 -7.09 28.34
N PHE A 220 -21.27 -7.31 27.03
CA PHE A 220 -21.41 -8.64 26.45
C PHE A 220 -20.29 -8.94 25.46
N ASP A 221 -19.49 -9.97 25.73
CA ASP A 221 -18.37 -10.39 24.88
C ASP A 221 -18.06 -11.88 25.05
N LEU A 222 -17.08 -12.39 24.31
CA LEU A 222 -16.62 -13.78 24.39
C LEU A 222 -16.10 -14.11 25.81
N PRO A 223 -16.24 -15.38 26.27
CA PRO A 223 -15.88 -15.76 27.63
C PRO A 223 -14.45 -15.40 28.05
N HIS A 224 -13.48 -15.55 27.15
CA HIS A 224 -12.07 -15.25 27.44
C HIS A 224 -11.80 -13.74 27.58
N VAL A 225 -12.59 -12.88 26.92
CA VAL A 225 -12.48 -11.42 27.01
C VAL A 225 -13.13 -10.94 28.31
N VAL A 226 -14.34 -11.41 28.58
CA VAL A 226 -15.09 -11.04 29.80
C VAL A 226 -14.33 -11.44 31.07
N SER A 227 -13.67 -12.60 31.07
CA SER A 227 -12.89 -13.06 32.23
C SER A 227 -11.73 -12.13 32.64
N ALA A 228 -11.26 -11.27 31.74
CA ALA A 228 -10.20 -10.31 31.98
C ALA A 228 -10.72 -8.88 32.26
N SER A 229 -12.03 -8.70 32.36
CA SER A 229 -12.66 -7.40 32.58
C SER A 229 -12.54 -6.95 34.03
N LEU A 230 -12.41 -5.63 34.23
CA LEU A 230 -12.53 -5.03 35.54
C LEU A 230 -14.01 -4.89 35.92
N GLU A 231 -14.32 -4.97 37.20
CA GLU A 231 -15.67 -4.67 37.71
C GLU A 231 -15.91 -3.16 37.69
N TYR A 232 -17.08 -2.74 37.20
CA TYR A 232 -17.52 -1.35 37.22
C TYR A 232 -18.91 -1.23 37.83
N ASP A 233 -19.14 -0.14 38.57
CA ASP A 233 -20.46 0.16 39.11
C ASP A 233 -21.49 0.30 37.98
N ASN A 234 -22.67 -0.28 38.18
CA ASN A 234 -23.78 -0.32 37.22
C ASN A 234 -23.47 -1.01 35.88
N VAL A 235 -22.37 -1.77 35.77
CA VAL A 235 -22.06 -2.61 34.61
C VAL A 235 -22.09 -4.09 35.01
N GLN A 236 -22.89 -4.87 34.30
CA GLN A 236 -22.90 -6.32 34.43
C GLN A 236 -22.12 -6.97 33.27
N HIS A 237 -21.14 -7.79 33.60
CA HIS A 237 -20.38 -8.57 32.63
C HIS A 237 -21.10 -9.89 32.30
N VAL A 238 -21.38 -10.13 31.01
CA VAL A 238 -22.03 -11.36 30.52
C VAL A 238 -21.20 -11.97 29.40
N ALA A 239 -20.78 -13.21 29.60
CA ALA A 239 -20.05 -13.97 28.59
C ALA A 239 -21.00 -14.71 27.65
N GLY A 240 -20.72 -14.69 26.35
CA GLY A 240 -21.46 -15.47 25.36
C GLY A 240 -20.97 -15.25 23.94
N ASP A 241 -21.71 -15.79 22.98
CA ASP A 241 -21.52 -15.55 21.56
C ASP A 241 -22.73 -14.79 21.02
N MET A 242 -22.50 -13.63 20.38
CA MET A 242 -23.56 -12.80 19.81
C MET A 242 -24.30 -13.45 18.66
N PHE A 243 -23.69 -14.44 18.00
CA PHE A 243 -24.34 -15.23 16.95
C PHE A 243 -25.30 -16.27 17.52
N ASP A 244 -25.15 -16.63 18.80
CA ASP A 244 -26.07 -17.52 19.51
C ASP A 244 -27.16 -16.75 20.24
N PHE A 245 -26.79 -15.74 21.04
CA PHE A 245 -27.74 -14.89 21.76
C PHE A 245 -27.16 -13.52 22.13
N VAL A 246 -28.05 -12.56 22.38
CA VAL A 246 -27.70 -11.26 22.96
C VAL A 246 -28.57 -11.03 24.20
N PRO A 247 -28.00 -10.57 25.34
CA PRO A 247 -28.78 -10.23 26.53
C PRO A 247 -29.88 -9.21 26.25
N LYS A 248 -31.03 -9.38 26.93
CA LYS A 248 -32.16 -8.44 26.79
C LYS A 248 -31.83 -7.10 27.44
N ALA A 249 -32.01 -6.02 26.69
CA ALA A 249 -31.84 -4.63 27.12
C ALA A 249 -32.80 -3.73 26.34
N ASP A 250 -32.92 -2.47 26.72
CA ASP A 250 -33.74 -1.48 26.00
C ASP A 250 -33.05 -1.05 24.69
N VAL A 251 -31.71 -1.01 24.70
CA VAL A 251 -30.89 -0.64 23.53
C VAL A 251 -29.70 -1.59 23.40
N ALA A 252 -29.37 -1.98 22.16
CA ALA A 252 -28.13 -2.67 21.83
C ALA A 252 -27.14 -1.71 21.16
N PHE A 253 -26.00 -1.54 21.79
CA PHE A 253 -24.89 -0.74 21.28
C PHE A 253 -23.89 -1.67 20.58
N LEU A 254 -23.70 -1.49 19.27
CA LEU A 254 -22.71 -2.23 18.49
C LEU A 254 -21.69 -1.24 17.93
N LYS A 255 -20.50 -1.24 18.54
CA LYS A 255 -19.38 -0.48 18.03
C LYS A 255 -18.65 -1.28 16.96
N LYS A 256 -18.80 -0.90 15.68
CA LYS A 256 -18.00 -1.47 14.59
C LYS A 256 -16.55 -0.93 14.67
N SER A 257 -15.71 -1.58 15.47
CA SER A 257 -14.25 -1.30 15.52
C SER A 257 -13.44 -2.17 14.55
N VAL A 258 -14.10 -3.02 13.75
CA VAL A 258 -13.47 -4.02 12.88
C VAL A 258 -13.10 -3.37 11.54
N GLU A 259 -12.00 -2.63 11.52
CA GLU A 259 -11.29 -2.26 10.29
C GLU A 259 -10.52 -3.47 9.74
N TYR A 260 -11.22 -4.38 9.06
CA TYR A 260 -10.58 -5.51 8.38
C TYR A 260 -11.05 -5.69 6.93
N SER A 261 -11.33 -4.60 6.25
CA SER A 261 -11.45 -4.62 4.80
C SER A 261 -10.83 -3.35 4.22
N ILE A 262 -10.19 -3.49 3.06
CA ILE A 262 -9.70 -2.39 2.22
C ILE A 262 -10.88 -1.47 1.78
N SER A 263 -12.12 -1.90 2.07
CA SER A 263 -13.35 -1.13 1.98
C SER A 263 -13.69 -0.49 3.34
N CYS A 264 -13.67 0.84 3.38
CA CYS A 264 -14.22 1.75 4.39
C CYS A 264 -13.21 2.35 5.39
N HIS A 265 -12.94 3.66 5.22
CA HIS A 265 -12.31 4.55 6.20
C HIS A 265 -13.35 5.17 7.16
N SER A 266 -14.50 4.54 7.34
CA SER A 266 -15.59 5.06 8.17
C SER A 266 -15.81 4.16 9.38
N ILE A 267 -15.67 4.74 10.58
CA ILE A 267 -16.21 4.15 11.80
C ILE A 267 -17.74 4.32 11.71
N ASP A 268 -18.43 3.32 11.18
CA ASP A 268 -19.89 3.30 11.17
C ASP A 268 -20.40 2.85 12.54
N PHE A 269 -21.03 3.75 13.31
CA PHE A 269 -21.75 3.37 14.51
C PHE A 269 -23.10 2.77 14.13
N VAL A 270 -23.35 1.54 14.56
CA VAL A 270 -24.70 0.96 14.51
C VAL A 270 -25.25 0.99 15.92
N VAL A 271 -25.97 2.06 16.27
CA VAL A 271 -26.90 2.02 17.40
C VAL A 271 -28.15 1.30 16.91
N ALA A 272 -28.25 0.01 17.21
CA ALA A 272 -29.48 -0.72 16.97
C ALA A 272 -30.40 -0.47 18.16
N LEU A 273 -31.34 0.47 18.00
CA LEU A 273 -32.47 0.57 18.93
C LEU A 273 -33.23 -0.75 18.85
N ALA A 274 -33.25 -1.51 19.94
CA ALA A 274 -34.06 -2.71 20.04
C ALA A 274 -35.53 -2.27 20.18
N GLY A 275 -36.14 -1.85 19.07
CA GLY A 275 -37.57 -1.57 19.03
C GLY A 275 -38.33 -2.87 19.20
N ASP A 276 -39.06 -3.00 20.31
CA ASP A 276 -40.21 -3.85 20.68
C ASP A 276 -40.39 -5.32 20.17
N ASP A 277 -39.61 -5.82 19.21
CA ASP A 277 -39.86 -7.10 18.52
C ASP A 277 -39.18 -8.32 19.17
N LEU A 278 -38.75 -8.20 20.43
CA LEU A 278 -38.41 -9.34 21.29
C LEU A 278 -39.42 -9.56 22.43
N ARG A 279 -40.57 -8.86 22.41
CA ARG A 279 -41.73 -9.15 23.27
C ARG A 279 -42.73 -10.06 22.55
N SER A 280 -42.81 -11.30 23.06
CA SER A 280 -43.70 -12.41 22.69
C SER A 280 -43.18 -13.24 21.50
N GLU A 281 -42.93 -14.54 21.64
CA GLU A 281 -43.87 -15.54 22.14
C GLU A 281 -43.54 -16.15 23.51
N LYS A 282 -44.61 -16.40 24.28
CA LYS A 282 -44.58 -17.21 25.49
C LYS A 282 -44.00 -18.59 25.17
N ALA A 283 -42.90 -18.95 25.80
CA ALA A 283 -42.43 -20.32 25.85
C ALA A 283 -43.40 -21.18 26.67
N THR A 284 -44.47 -21.67 26.04
CA THR A 284 -45.18 -22.86 26.52
C THR A 284 -44.30 -24.07 26.24
N MET A 285 -43.85 -24.74 27.30
CA MET A 285 -43.09 -25.99 27.23
C MET A 285 -43.83 -27.03 26.37
N PRO A 286 -43.22 -27.60 25.31
CA PRO A 286 -43.76 -28.78 24.67
C PRO A 286 -43.34 -30.03 25.44
N LYS A 287 -44.34 -30.86 25.77
CA LYS A 287 -44.13 -32.22 26.26
C LYS A 287 -43.31 -33.01 25.25
N LYS A 288 -42.31 -33.73 25.76
CA LYS A 288 -41.47 -34.72 25.05
C LYS A 288 -42.28 -35.56 24.07
N MET A 289 -42.06 -35.37 22.77
CA MET A 289 -42.27 -36.39 21.73
C MET A 289 -41.17 -36.19 20.66
N GLY A 290 -40.48 -37.28 20.32
CA GLY A 290 -39.26 -37.26 19.49
C GLY A 290 -39.47 -36.67 18.10
N VAL A 291 -38.50 -35.86 17.66
CA VAL A 291 -38.52 -35.13 16.40
C VAL A 291 -38.05 -36.04 15.25
N ASN A 292 -38.79 -36.03 14.14
CA ASN A 292 -38.43 -36.78 12.94
C ASN A 292 -37.38 -35.99 12.12
N SER A 293 -36.11 -36.37 12.28
CA SER A 293 -34.91 -35.79 11.64
C SER A 293 -35.03 -35.53 10.13
N LYS A 294 -35.87 -36.28 9.39
CA LYS A 294 -36.07 -36.03 7.95
C LYS A 294 -36.89 -34.78 7.65
N ALA A 295 -37.76 -34.35 8.57
CA ALA A 295 -38.59 -33.17 8.38
C ALA A 295 -37.82 -31.86 8.64
N GLU A 296 -36.86 -31.86 9.57
CA GLU A 296 -35.97 -30.72 9.82
C GLU A 296 -34.98 -30.53 8.68
N ALA A 297 -34.32 -31.60 8.23
CA ALA A 297 -33.42 -31.53 7.07
C ALA A 297 -34.12 -31.06 5.78
N ALA A 298 -35.41 -31.37 5.62
CA ALA A 298 -36.20 -30.89 4.48
C ALA A 298 -36.59 -29.40 4.61
N ARG A 299 -36.77 -28.89 5.83
CA ARG A 299 -37.04 -27.47 6.09
C ARG A 299 -35.77 -26.62 5.94
N GLU A 300 -34.64 -27.10 6.43
CA GLU A 300 -33.33 -26.46 6.26
C GLU A 300 -32.97 -26.31 4.78
N ARG A 301 -33.11 -27.39 3.99
CA ARG A 301 -32.87 -27.34 2.54
C ARG A 301 -33.78 -26.34 1.82
N LYS A 302 -35.04 -26.23 2.22
CA LYS A 302 -35.96 -25.22 1.64
C LYS A 302 -35.58 -23.80 2.05
N SER A 303 -35.13 -23.60 3.29
CA SER A 303 -34.67 -22.29 3.75
C SER A 303 -33.38 -21.86 3.06
N ALA A 304 -32.42 -22.78 2.85
CA ALA A 304 -31.16 -22.54 2.17
C ALA A 304 -31.37 -22.17 0.69
N VAL A 305 -32.28 -22.86 -0.01
CA VAL A 305 -32.62 -22.54 -1.41
C VAL A 305 -33.30 -21.16 -1.51
N GLU A 306 -34.12 -20.81 -0.53
CA GLU A 306 -34.80 -19.51 -0.50
C GLU A 306 -33.85 -18.35 -0.13
N THR A 307 -32.87 -18.57 0.75
CA THR A 307 -31.81 -17.59 1.03
C THR A 307 -30.91 -17.39 -0.18
N GLU A 308 -30.47 -18.45 -0.85
CA GLU A 308 -29.69 -18.34 -2.09
C GLU A 308 -30.45 -17.62 -3.21
N ARG A 309 -31.77 -17.83 -3.29
CA ARG A 309 -32.63 -17.10 -4.25
C ARG A 309 -32.67 -15.61 -3.93
N LYS A 310 -32.88 -15.24 -2.66
CA LYS A 310 -32.89 -13.84 -2.22
C LYS A 310 -31.53 -13.17 -2.41
N GLU A 311 -30.42 -13.85 -2.13
CA GLU A 311 -29.07 -13.33 -2.35
C GLU A 311 -28.74 -13.12 -3.83
N ARG A 312 -29.21 -14.01 -4.71
CA ARG A 312 -29.09 -13.83 -6.15
C ARG A 312 -29.89 -12.62 -6.62
N GLU A 313 -31.11 -12.46 -6.14
CA GLU A 313 -31.97 -11.31 -6.48
C GLU A 313 -31.40 -9.98 -5.95
N THR A 314 -30.80 -9.96 -4.76
CA THR A 314 -30.13 -8.75 -4.24
C THR A 314 -28.86 -8.44 -5.02
N ARG A 315 -28.04 -9.44 -5.36
CA ARG A 315 -26.85 -9.26 -6.19
C ARG A 315 -27.20 -8.74 -7.58
N GLU A 316 -28.24 -9.27 -8.22
CA GLU A 316 -28.72 -8.80 -9.52
C GLU A 316 -29.21 -7.35 -9.48
N LYS A 317 -29.89 -6.95 -8.40
CA LYS A 317 -30.32 -5.55 -8.18
C LYS A 317 -29.15 -4.61 -7.97
N VAL A 318 -28.13 -5.03 -7.21
CA VAL A 318 -26.90 -4.24 -6.99
C VAL A 318 -26.13 -4.09 -8.31
N ASP A 319 -25.97 -5.16 -9.09
CA ASP A 319 -25.34 -5.11 -10.41
C ASP A 319 -26.11 -4.21 -11.40
N GLN A 320 -27.44 -4.24 -11.37
CA GLN A 320 -28.27 -3.33 -12.18
C GLN A 320 -28.08 -1.87 -11.74
N TYR A 321 -28.10 -1.60 -10.44
CA TYR A 321 -27.87 -0.26 -9.89
C TYR A 321 -26.51 0.31 -10.33
N TRP A 322 -25.44 -0.49 -10.27
CA TRP A 322 -24.12 -0.04 -10.72
C TRP A 322 -24.02 0.16 -12.23
N LYS A 323 -24.70 -0.67 -13.04
CA LYS A 323 -24.79 -0.48 -14.49
C LYS A 323 -25.54 0.80 -14.88
N GLU A 324 -26.56 1.18 -14.13
CA GLU A 324 -27.32 2.41 -14.35
C GLU A 324 -26.55 3.64 -13.86
N ALA A 325 -25.79 3.53 -12.77
CA ALA A 325 -25.00 4.61 -12.19
C ALA A 325 -23.75 4.98 -13.01
N GLU A 326 -23.16 4.04 -13.77
CA GLU A 326 -21.94 4.29 -14.56
C GLU A 326 -22.14 5.21 -15.78
N GLY A 327 -23.38 5.51 -16.19
CA GLY A 327 -23.67 6.35 -17.34
C GLY A 327 -23.09 5.80 -18.67
N PRO A 328 -23.28 6.51 -19.80
CA PRO A 328 -22.74 6.06 -21.09
C PRO A 328 -21.21 6.13 -21.11
N LYS A 329 -20.55 4.97 -21.07
CA LYS A 329 -19.09 4.82 -21.19
C LYS A 329 -18.56 5.56 -22.42
N SER A 330 -17.44 6.28 -22.26
CA SER A 330 -16.77 6.96 -23.38
C SER A 330 -16.36 5.97 -24.47
N ARG A 331 -16.34 6.41 -25.74
CA ARG A 331 -15.97 5.57 -26.89
C ARG A 331 -14.58 4.92 -26.74
N ALA A 332 -13.68 5.54 -25.98
CA ALA A 332 -12.35 4.99 -25.68
C ALA A 332 -12.38 3.87 -24.62
N ALA A 333 -13.25 3.97 -23.62
CA ALA A 333 -13.45 2.92 -22.62
C ALA A 333 -14.08 1.67 -23.26
N LYS A 334 -15.11 1.86 -24.10
CA LYS A 334 -15.75 0.76 -24.85
C LYS A 334 -14.76 0.03 -25.76
N LYS A 335 -13.88 0.76 -26.45
CA LYS A 335 -12.86 0.14 -27.30
C LYS A 335 -11.84 -0.71 -26.51
N ARG A 336 -11.46 -0.27 -25.30
CA ARG A 336 -10.53 -1.02 -24.42
C ARG A 336 -11.18 -2.30 -23.88
N GLU A 337 -12.46 -2.23 -23.53
CA GLU A 337 -13.25 -3.37 -23.06
C GLU A 337 -13.39 -4.41 -24.18
N ASP A 338 -13.82 -4.01 -25.38
CA ASP A 338 -13.92 -4.89 -26.57
C ASP A 338 -12.57 -5.55 -26.94
N GLU A 339 -11.45 -4.83 -26.81
CA GLU A 339 -10.10 -5.38 -27.03
C GLU A 339 -9.69 -6.37 -25.93
N SER A 340 -10.10 -6.14 -24.69
CA SER A 340 -9.82 -7.04 -23.57
C SER A 340 -10.63 -8.33 -23.65
N GLU A 341 -11.91 -8.25 -24.05
CA GLU A 341 -12.78 -9.40 -24.26
C GLU A 341 -12.27 -10.27 -25.42
N LYS A 342 -11.86 -9.68 -26.55
CA LYS A 342 -11.26 -10.42 -27.67
C LYS A 342 -9.95 -11.11 -27.27
N ARG A 343 -9.14 -10.51 -26.39
CA ARG A 343 -7.93 -11.15 -25.86
C ARG A 343 -8.26 -12.31 -24.92
N ALA A 344 -9.28 -12.16 -24.07
CA ALA A 344 -9.74 -13.21 -23.17
C ALA A 344 -10.32 -14.41 -23.95
N GLU A 345 -11.13 -14.14 -24.97
CA GLU A 345 -11.69 -15.18 -25.86
C GLU A 345 -10.58 -15.93 -26.62
N ALA A 346 -9.58 -15.21 -27.15
CA ALA A 346 -8.43 -15.82 -27.81
C ALA A 346 -7.59 -16.68 -26.84
N ALA A 347 -7.43 -16.24 -25.59
CA ALA A 347 -6.74 -17.00 -24.55
C ALA A 347 -7.50 -18.27 -24.15
N ALA A 348 -8.83 -18.19 -24.02
CA ALA A 348 -9.69 -19.33 -23.72
C ALA A 348 -9.66 -20.37 -24.85
N ARG A 349 -9.78 -19.94 -26.11
CA ARG A 349 -9.67 -20.83 -27.29
C ARG A 349 -8.30 -21.51 -27.37
N LYS A 350 -7.22 -20.81 -27.01
CA LYS A 350 -5.87 -21.39 -26.95
C LYS A 350 -5.73 -22.40 -25.82
N ALA A 351 -6.34 -22.15 -24.66
CA ALA A 351 -6.34 -23.09 -23.53
C ALA A 351 -7.12 -24.37 -23.85
N GLU A 352 -8.28 -24.25 -24.51
CA GLU A 352 -9.08 -25.39 -24.95
C GLU A 352 -8.33 -26.24 -25.99
N ALA A 353 -7.71 -25.62 -26.99
CA ALA A 353 -6.89 -26.31 -27.98
C ALA A 353 -5.71 -27.07 -27.35
N ARG A 354 -5.06 -26.49 -26.32
CA ARG A 354 -4.00 -27.15 -25.58
C ARG A 354 -4.52 -28.38 -24.82
N ARG A 355 -5.71 -28.29 -24.23
CA ARG A 355 -6.34 -29.42 -23.51
C ARG A 355 -6.69 -30.55 -24.47
N LEU A 356 -7.15 -30.23 -25.68
CA LEU A 356 -7.45 -31.23 -26.72
C LEU A 356 -6.19 -31.95 -27.19
N ALA A 357 -5.09 -31.20 -27.43
CA ALA A 357 -3.81 -31.78 -27.84
C ALA A 357 -3.24 -32.72 -26.77
N GLU A 358 -3.36 -32.37 -25.48
CA GLU A 358 -2.92 -33.23 -24.38
C GLU A 358 -3.77 -34.51 -24.26
N GLN A 359 -5.06 -34.45 -24.63
CA GLN A 359 -5.90 -35.64 -24.71
C GLN A 359 -5.49 -36.55 -25.89
N GLU A 360 -5.22 -35.98 -27.06
CA GLU A 360 -4.73 -36.72 -28.22
C GLU A 360 -3.37 -37.39 -27.94
N GLU A 361 -2.45 -36.71 -27.25
CA GLU A 361 -1.16 -37.27 -26.84
C GLU A 361 -1.34 -38.46 -25.89
N LYS A 362 -2.25 -38.36 -24.92
CA LYS A 362 -2.57 -39.46 -24.00
C LYS A 362 -3.23 -40.64 -24.71
N GLU A 363 -4.06 -40.40 -25.72
CA GLU A 363 -4.66 -41.49 -26.52
C GLU A 363 -3.65 -42.17 -27.43
N LEU A 364 -2.70 -41.42 -28.01
CA LEU A 364 -1.56 -41.98 -28.75
C LEU A 364 -0.66 -42.82 -27.82
N GLU A 365 -0.39 -42.36 -26.60
CA GLU A 365 0.39 -43.10 -25.62
C GLU A 365 -0.31 -44.41 -25.20
N LYS A 366 -1.65 -44.41 -25.11
CA LYS A 366 -2.44 -45.63 -24.88
C LYS A 366 -2.41 -46.58 -26.08
N ALA A 367 -2.47 -46.05 -27.31
CA ALA A 367 -2.39 -46.85 -28.52
C ALA A 367 -1.03 -47.53 -28.69
N MET A 368 0.06 -46.90 -28.21
CA MET A 368 1.41 -47.47 -28.22
C MET A 368 1.64 -48.60 -27.19
N LYS A 369 0.72 -48.84 -26.25
CA LYS A 369 0.87 -49.83 -25.16
C LYS A 369 0.18 -51.19 -25.40
N LYS A 370 -0.29 -51.51 -26.62
CA LYS A 370 -0.80 -52.86 -26.95
C LYS A 370 0.30 -53.77 -27.52
N PRO A 371 0.60 -54.93 -26.92
CA PRO A 371 1.57 -55.87 -27.49
C PRO A 371 0.86 -57.00 -28.25
N ASP A 372 1.02 -57.07 -29.57
CA ASP A 372 0.75 -58.31 -30.31
C ASP A 372 2.04 -59.11 -30.52
N LYS A 373 2.05 -60.32 -29.92
CA LYS A 373 3.10 -61.33 -30.09
C LYS A 373 2.74 -62.24 -31.27
N LYS A 374 3.57 -62.27 -32.32
CA LYS A 374 4.30 -63.47 -32.80
C LYS A 374 4.92 -63.29 -34.20
N ALA A 375 6.21 -63.61 -34.24
CA ALA A 375 6.95 -64.43 -35.22
C ALA A 375 7.28 -63.91 -36.65
N ASN A 376 8.55 -63.50 -36.75
CA ASN A 376 9.62 -64.08 -37.60
C ASN A 376 9.76 -63.71 -39.09
N ARG A 377 10.99 -63.21 -39.38
CA ARG A 377 11.82 -63.27 -40.60
C ARG A 377 11.33 -62.56 -41.88
N VAL A 378 12.06 -61.52 -42.31
CA VAL A 378 13.08 -61.50 -43.40
C VAL A 378 13.38 -60.04 -43.78
N SER A 379 14.66 -59.78 -44.09
CA SER A 379 15.24 -58.64 -44.84
C SER A 379 15.07 -57.23 -44.26
N ILE A 380 16.20 -56.62 -43.92
CA ILE A 380 16.35 -55.18 -43.65
C ILE A 380 16.15 -54.40 -44.97
N PRO A 381 15.20 -53.45 -45.05
CA PRO A 381 15.33 -52.30 -45.93
C PRO A 381 15.78 -51.11 -45.08
N VAL A 382 16.82 -50.41 -45.53
CA VAL A 382 17.27 -49.15 -44.92
C VAL A 382 16.06 -48.21 -44.79
N PRO A 383 15.76 -47.65 -43.59
CA PRO A 383 14.60 -46.80 -43.41
C PRO A 383 14.76 -45.56 -44.28
N LYS A 384 13.91 -45.41 -45.31
CA LYS A 384 13.76 -44.13 -46.01
C LYS A 384 13.11 -43.18 -45.03
N VAL A 385 13.91 -42.29 -44.45
CA VAL A 385 13.43 -41.22 -43.57
C VAL A 385 12.29 -40.51 -44.29
N THR A 386 11.11 -40.51 -43.69
CA THR A 386 9.92 -39.94 -44.34
C THR A 386 10.05 -38.42 -44.33
N GLU A 387 9.58 -37.74 -45.39
CA GLU A 387 9.71 -36.28 -45.53
C GLU A 387 9.15 -35.51 -44.32
N LEU A 388 8.12 -36.07 -43.68
CA LEU A 388 7.47 -35.53 -42.49
C LEU A 388 8.37 -35.61 -41.24
N GLU A 389 9.17 -36.66 -41.13
CA GLU A 389 10.13 -36.87 -40.04
C GLU A 389 11.36 -35.96 -40.20
N LEU A 390 11.82 -35.73 -41.44
CA LEU A 390 12.83 -34.72 -41.76
C LEU A 390 12.35 -33.28 -41.54
N ARG A 391 11.04 -33.02 -41.66
CA ARG A 391 10.44 -31.71 -41.40
C ARG A 391 10.37 -31.45 -39.90
N LYS A 392 9.90 -32.43 -39.12
CA LYS A 392 9.82 -32.36 -37.66
C LYS A 392 11.20 -32.16 -37.02
N ARG A 393 12.21 -32.87 -37.52
CA ARG A 393 13.61 -32.71 -37.05
C ARG A 393 14.18 -31.33 -37.36
N ARG A 394 13.87 -30.77 -38.55
CA ARG A 394 14.27 -29.39 -38.91
C ARG A 394 13.54 -28.33 -38.09
N GLU A 395 12.28 -28.54 -37.76
CA GLU A 395 11.49 -27.65 -36.89
C GLU A 395 12.01 -27.69 -35.44
N GLU A 396 12.35 -28.87 -34.92
CA GLU A 396 12.98 -29.04 -33.60
C GLU A 396 14.37 -28.38 -33.56
N GLU A 397 15.20 -28.56 -34.59
CA GLU A 397 16.50 -27.90 -34.71
C GLU A 397 16.36 -26.37 -34.80
N GLN A 398 15.40 -25.85 -35.56
CA GLN A 398 15.12 -24.40 -35.64
C GLN A 398 14.61 -23.84 -34.32
N ALA A 399 13.73 -24.56 -33.62
CA ALA A 399 13.22 -24.15 -32.32
C ALA A 399 14.32 -24.09 -31.27
N GLU A 400 15.26 -25.06 -31.27
CA GLU A 400 16.39 -25.04 -30.36
C GLU A 400 17.38 -23.90 -30.70
N LEU A 401 17.58 -23.60 -31.98
CA LEU A 401 18.40 -22.46 -32.42
C LEU A 401 17.80 -21.12 -31.97
N LEU A 402 16.48 -20.96 -32.07
CA LEU A 402 15.76 -19.78 -31.58
C LEU A 402 15.84 -19.64 -30.06
N ARG A 403 15.73 -20.76 -29.32
CA ARG A 403 15.86 -20.74 -27.85
C ARG A 403 17.27 -20.33 -27.43
N LYS A 404 18.31 -20.88 -28.08
CA LYS A 404 19.71 -20.48 -27.83
C LYS A 404 19.97 -19.03 -28.22
N ALA A 405 19.37 -18.54 -29.30
CA ALA A 405 19.47 -17.13 -29.70
C ALA A 405 18.77 -16.19 -28.71
N GLU A 406 17.61 -16.56 -28.17
CA GLU A 406 16.91 -15.77 -27.15
C GLU A 406 17.68 -15.76 -25.81
N GLU A 407 18.26 -16.89 -25.40
CA GLU A 407 19.14 -16.98 -24.23
C GLU A 407 20.41 -16.14 -24.41
N ALA A 408 21.04 -16.17 -25.60
CA ALA A 408 22.18 -15.33 -25.93
C ALA A 408 21.82 -13.84 -25.90
N LYS A 409 20.64 -13.45 -26.41
CA LYS A 409 20.13 -12.08 -26.37
C LYS A 409 19.86 -11.61 -24.93
N LYS A 410 19.28 -12.47 -24.08
CA LYS A 410 19.09 -12.20 -22.64
C LYS A 410 20.42 -12.09 -21.89
N ARG A 411 21.43 -12.86 -22.30
CA ARG A 411 22.78 -12.78 -21.71
C ARG A 411 23.49 -11.48 -22.11
N GLN A 412 23.40 -11.08 -23.39
CA GLN A 412 23.92 -9.78 -23.86
C GLN A 412 23.25 -8.58 -23.18
N SER A 413 21.93 -8.62 -22.94
CA SER A 413 21.25 -7.55 -22.19
C SER A 413 21.65 -7.48 -20.72
N ARG A 414 22.06 -8.60 -20.11
CA ARG A 414 22.57 -8.64 -18.73
C ARG A 414 23.95 -8.02 -18.61
N THR A 415 24.88 -8.38 -19.51
CA THR A 415 26.22 -7.79 -19.55
C THR A 415 26.21 -6.29 -19.86
N ALA A 416 25.31 -5.83 -20.74
CA ALA A 416 25.16 -4.38 -21.02
C ALA A 416 24.67 -3.59 -19.79
N ALA A 417 23.82 -4.19 -18.96
CA ALA A 417 23.34 -3.58 -17.72
C ALA A 417 24.40 -3.59 -16.60
N GLU A 418 25.31 -4.58 -16.59
CA GLU A 418 26.39 -4.71 -15.61
C GLU A 418 27.50 -3.68 -15.83
N GLU A 419 27.91 -3.45 -17.09
CA GLU A 419 28.88 -2.40 -17.46
C GLU A 419 28.32 -0.97 -17.26
N GLU A 420 27.00 -0.80 -17.37
CA GLU A 420 26.31 0.47 -17.08
C GLU A 420 26.18 0.69 -15.56
N TYR A 421 25.97 -0.38 -14.80
CA TYR A 421 25.98 -0.37 -13.33
C TYR A 421 27.38 -0.10 -12.77
N GLU A 422 28.43 -0.72 -13.29
CA GLU A 422 29.82 -0.44 -12.88
C GLU A 422 30.21 1.02 -13.17
N ARG A 423 29.75 1.62 -14.27
CA ARG A 423 29.93 3.05 -14.55
C ARG A 423 29.17 3.97 -13.58
N MET A 424 28.00 3.55 -13.09
CA MET A 424 27.25 4.29 -12.06
C MET A 424 27.87 4.16 -10.67
N VAL A 425 28.43 2.99 -10.35
CA VAL A 425 28.96 2.66 -9.01
C VAL A 425 30.40 3.19 -8.81
N LEU A 426 31.16 3.39 -9.89
CA LEU A 426 32.52 3.96 -9.83
C LEU A 426 32.55 5.50 -9.82
N VAL A 427 31.42 6.19 -9.69
CA VAL A 427 31.42 7.63 -9.44
C VAL A 427 31.81 7.86 -7.99
N THR A 428 33.03 8.36 -7.77
CA THR A 428 33.50 8.81 -6.47
C THR A 428 32.52 9.87 -5.93
N ASN A 429 31.83 9.54 -4.83
CA ASN A 429 30.89 10.42 -4.17
C ASN A 429 31.65 11.53 -3.43
N THR A 430 31.72 12.71 -4.04
CA THR A 430 32.37 13.91 -3.49
C THR A 430 31.52 14.65 -2.45
N ASN A 431 30.32 14.16 -2.10
CA ASN A 431 29.50 14.76 -1.02
C ASN A 431 30.10 14.58 0.39
N ARG A 432 31.30 13.98 0.50
CA ARG A 432 32.11 13.86 1.71
C ARG A 432 33.46 14.58 1.61
N ASP A 433 33.68 15.36 0.56
CA ASP A 433 34.84 16.27 0.50
C ASP A 433 34.56 17.48 1.41
N ASP A 434 34.97 17.36 2.68
CA ASP A 434 34.90 18.43 3.68
C ASP A 434 36.07 19.41 3.52
N SER A 435 36.38 19.83 2.29
CA SER A 435 37.21 21.02 2.08
C SER A 435 36.43 22.24 2.58
N ILE A 436 36.64 22.57 3.86
CA ILE A 436 36.02 23.71 4.54
C ILE A 436 36.39 24.99 3.78
N ILE A 437 35.40 25.55 3.08
CA ILE A 437 35.50 26.88 2.47
C ILE A 437 34.97 27.88 3.50
N GLU A 438 35.88 28.52 4.24
CA GLU A 438 35.53 29.65 5.11
C GLU A 438 35.39 30.93 4.28
N ALA A 439 34.15 31.38 4.06
CA ALA A 439 33.85 32.75 3.62
C ALA A 439 33.41 33.57 4.85
N ARG A 440 34.18 34.60 5.21
CA ARG A 440 33.92 35.44 6.40
C ARG A 440 33.15 36.73 6.08
N THR A 441 32.85 36.98 4.80
CA THR A 441 32.11 38.15 4.32
C THR A 441 31.10 37.76 3.24
N LEU A 442 30.05 38.59 3.08
CA LEU A 442 29.00 38.35 2.09
C LEU A 442 29.55 38.47 0.66
N GLU A 443 30.52 39.37 0.42
CA GLU A 443 31.18 39.48 -0.89
C GLU A 443 32.02 38.24 -1.23
N ASP A 444 32.75 37.65 -0.26
CA ASP A 444 33.52 36.42 -0.48
C ASP A 444 32.62 35.22 -0.82
N ALA A 445 31.47 35.12 -0.17
CA ALA A 445 30.49 34.07 -0.45
C ALA A 445 29.90 34.21 -1.87
N ILE A 446 29.66 35.43 -2.33
CA ILE A 446 29.13 35.70 -3.68
C ILE A 446 30.21 35.40 -4.75
N ALA A 447 31.46 35.80 -4.52
CA ALA A 447 32.57 35.55 -5.45
C ALA A 447 32.84 34.05 -5.67
N GLN A 448 32.62 33.20 -4.65
CA GLN A 448 32.83 31.76 -4.75
C GLN A 448 31.63 30.98 -5.29
N ILE A 449 30.42 31.55 -5.24
CA ILE A 449 29.21 30.97 -5.87
C ILE A 449 29.11 31.37 -7.35
N SER A 450 29.71 32.49 -7.75
CA SER A 450 29.81 32.87 -9.16
C SER A 450 30.73 31.90 -9.91
N VAL A 451 30.12 30.99 -10.67
CA VAL A 451 30.81 30.19 -11.68
C VAL A 451 31.46 31.14 -12.68
N ALA A 452 32.78 31.31 -12.58
CA ALA A 452 33.54 32.08 -13.54
C ALA A 452 33.46 31.39 -14.92
N ASP A 453 33.08 32.16 -15.95
CA ASP A 453 33.07 31.76 -17.37
C ASP A 453 34.47 31.46 -17.97
N ASN A 454 35.49 31.30 -17.14
CA ASN A 454 36.86 31.01 -17.57
C ASN A 454 37.41 29.78 -16.83
N LEU A 455 36.85 28.61 -17.13
CA LEU A 455 37.53 27.33 -16.91
C LEU A 455 38.68 27.17 -17.93
N PRO A 456 39.77 26.47 -17.59
CA PRO A 456 40.87 26.23 -18.52
C PRO A 456 40.37 25.56 -19.81
N VAL A 457 40.90 25.97 -20.96
CA VAL A 457 40.55 25.42 -22.27
C VAL A 457 40.76 23.89 -22.27
N ASP A 458 39.65 23.14 -22.22
CA ASP A 458 39.64 21.68 -22.29
C ASP A 458 40.23 21.24 -23.64
N ARG A 459 41.28 20.40 -23.59
CA ARG A 459 42.07 19.99 -24.76
C ARG A 459 41.34 19.00 -25.67
N HIS A 460 40.15 18.51 -25.29
CA HIS A 460 39.45 17.48 -26.07
C HIS A 460 38.58 18.07 -27.20
N PRO A 461 38.86 17.76 -28.49
CA PRO A 461 38.21 18.40 -29.64
C PRO A 461 36.70 18.18 -29.70
N GLU A 462 36.21 17.01 -29.25
CA GLU A 462 34.78 16.70 -29.20
C GLU A 462 34.01 17.52 -28.15
N ARG A 463 34.65 17.89 -27.04
CA ARG A 463 34.03 18.73 -26.01
C ARG A 463 34.02 20.21 -26.41
N ARG A 464 35.07 20.67 -27.10
CA ARG A 464 35.13 22.02 -27.71
C ARG A 464 34.06 22.22 -28.78
N LEU A 465 33.73 21.19 -29.57
CA LEU A 465 32.77 21.28 -30.66
C LEU A 465 31.44 21.91 -30.22
N LYS A 466 30.92 21.51 -29.06
CA LYS A 466 29.63 21.99 -28.55
C LYS A 466 29.69 23.44 -28.07
N ALA A 467 30.78 23.83 -27.40
CA ALA A 467 31.00 25.20 -26.95
C ALA A 467 31.24 26.15 -28.13
N SER A 468 32.12 25.76 -29.07
CA SER A 468 32.42 26.55 -30.26
C SER A 468 31.22 26.67 -31.20
N PHE A 469 30.40 25.61 -31.35
CA PHE A 469 29.15 25.70 -32.12
C PHE A 469 28.15 26.66 -31.48
N LYS A 470 28.02 26.64 -30.15
CA LYS A 470 27.11 27.54 -29.43
C LYS A 470 27.53 29.00 -29.58
N ALA A 471 28.82 29.30 -29.44
CA ALA A 471 29.34 30.65 -29.66
C ALA A 471 29.13 31.14 -31.11
N PHE A 472 29.32 30.26 -32.08
CA PHE A 472 29.07 30.56 -33.50
C PHE A 472 27.58 30.77 -33.80
N GLU A 473 26.69 29.94 -33.24
CA GLU A 473 25.25 30.09 -33.36
C GLU A 473 24.80 31.44 -32.79
N GLU A 474 25.33 31.85 -31.65
CA GLU A 474 24.97 33.12 -31.00
C GLU A 474 25.43 34.35 -31.78
N ALA A 475 26.60 34.29 -32.45
CA ALA A 475 27.10 35.37 -33.30
C ALA A 475 26.39 35.48 -34.66
N GLU A 476 26.12 34.35 -35.31
CA GLU A 476 25.59 34.32 -36.69
C GLU A 476 24.05 34.38 -36.76
N LEU A 477 23.35 33.96 -35.71
CA LEU A 477 21.88 33.96 -35.69
C LEU A 477 21.26 35.37 -35.83
N PRO A 478 21.75 36.42 -35.14
CA PRO A 478 21.24 37.78 -35.33
C PRO A 478 21.52 38.28 -36.75
N ARG A 479 22.72 38.05 -37.27
CA ARG A 479 23.13 38.48 -38.62
C ARG A 479 22.28 37.84 -39.72
N LEU A 480 21.99 36.53 -39.60
CA LEU A 480 21.11 35.83 -40.55
C LEU A 480 19.66 36.31 -40.48
N LYS A 481 19.18 36.73 -39.30
CA LYS A 481 17.84 37.31 -39.15
C LYS A 481 17.73 38.69 -39.81
N GLU A 482 18.80 39.48 -39.79
CA GLU A 482 18.88 40.75 -40.49
C GLU A 482 19.03 40.59 -42.01
N GLU A 483 19.89 39.68 -42.47
CA GLU A 483 20.12 39.45 -43.91
C GLU A 483 18.90 38.82 -44.61
N LYS A 484 18.15 37.96 -43.91
CA LYS A 484 16.96 37.27 -44.46
C LYS A 484 15.81 37.27 -43.45
N PRO A 485 15.11 38.39 -43.26
CA PRO A 485 13.97 38.44 -42.37
C PRO A 485 12.81 37.57 -42.90
N GLY A 486 12.14 36.82 -42.00
CA GLY A 486 10.92 36.06 -42.32
C GLY A 486 11.09 34.54 -42.49
N LEU A 487 12.28 33.98 -42.28
CA LEU A 487 12.46 32.53 -42.23
C LEU A 487 12.03 31.96 -40.88
N THR A 488 11.64 30.68 -40.87
CA THR A 488 11.33 29.96 -39.62
C THR A 488 12.62 29.67 -38.84
N HIS A 489 12.52 29.58 -37.51
CA HIS A 489 13.67 29.30 -36.64
C HIS A 489 14.46 28.04 -37.05
N ASN A 490 13.78 27.00 -37.53
CA ASN A 490 14.44 25.78 -38.02
C ASN A 490 15.23 26.01 -39.32
N GLN A 491 14.74 26.86 -40.23
CA GLN A 491 15.47 27.21 -41.45
C GLN A 491 16.74 28.00 -41.14
N TYR A 492 16.70 28.91 -40.16
CA TYR A 492 17.91 29.58 -39.67
C TYR A 492 18.91 28.58 -39.09
N LYS A 493 18.45 27.63 -38.27
CA LYS A 493 19.34 26.59 -37.71
C LYS A 493 19.99 25.71 -38.77
N ASP A 494 19.26 25.30 -39.80
CA ASP A 494 19.83 24.53 -40.92
C ASP A 494 20.87 25.34 -41.71
N MET A 495 20.65 26.65 -41.86
CA MET A 495 21.62 27.55 -42.49
C MET A 495 22.87 27.75 -41.62
N ILE A 496 22.69 27.98 -40.32
CA ILE A 496 23.80 28.10 -39.36
C ILE A 496 24.62 26.82 -39.34
N TRP A 497 23.98 25.64 -39.35
CA TRP A 497 24.70 24.37 -39.40
C TRP A 497 25.51 24.18 -40.68
N LYS A 498 24.99 24.65 -41.83
CA LYS A 498 25.73 24.64 -43.10
C LYS A 498 26.92 25.61 -43.09
N LEU A 499 26.77 26.78 -42.49
CA LEU A 499 27.85 27.74 -42.30
C LEU A 499 28.90 27.20 -41.32
N TRP A 500 28.47 26.59 -40.23
CA TRP A 500 29.33 25.98 -39.21
C TRP A 500 30.23 24.89 -39.78
N LYS A 501 29.69 24.01 -40.64
CA LYS A 501 30.49 22.97 -41.30
C LYS A 501 31.66 23.52 -42.12
N LYS A 502 31.56 24.76 -42.61
CA LYS A 502 32.60 25.43 -43.39
C LYS A 502 33.39 26.46 -42.57
N SER A 503 32.99 26.72 -41.33
CA SER A 503 33.62 27.73 -40.48
C SER A 503 35.01 27.29 -40.05
N PRO A 504 36.00 28.20 -40.02
CA PRO A 504 37.31 27.94 -39.41
C PRO A 504 37.21 27.72 -37.90
N ASP A 505 36.12 28.14 -37.26
CA ASP A 505 35.88 27.98 -35.81
C ASP A 505 35.47 26.56 -35.43
N ASN A 506 35.10 25.72 -36.41
CA ASN A 506 34.78 24.33 -36.18
C ASN A 506 36.07 23.54 -35.89
N PRO A 507 36.25 23.01 -34.67
CA PRO A 507 37.47 22.30 -34.29
C PRO A 507 37.76 21.09 -35.20
N LEU A 508 36.73 20.50 -35.83
CA LEU A 508 36.91 19.38 -36.77
C LEU A 508 37.54 19.79 -38.11
N ASN A 509 37.48 21.08 -38.48
CA ASN A 509 38.14 21.61 -39.67
C ASN A 509 39.60 22.01 -39.38
N GLN A 510 39.96 22.19 -38.11
CA GLN A 510 41.31 22.58 -37.67
C GLN A 510 42.30 21.40 -37.60
N VAL A 511 41.79 20.16 -37.50
CA VAL A 511 42.61 18.93 -37.41
C VAL A 511 43.23 18.53 -38.77
N ALA A 512 42.83 19.16 -39.87
CA ALA A 512 43.32 18.84 -41.22
C ALA A 512 44.55 19.67 -41.67
N ALA A 513 45.17 20.45 -40.78
CA ALA A 513 46.25 21.39 -41.13
C ALA A 513 47.59 21.17 -40.37
N GLU A 514 47.83 19.97 -39.84
CA GLU A 514 49.16 19.53 -39.38
C GLU A 514 49.66 18.30 -40.16
#